data_AF-B6HN51-F1
#
_entry.id   AF-B6HN51-F1
#
_cell.length_a   1.000
_cell.length_b   1.000
_cell.length_c   1.000
_cell.angle_alpha   90.00
_cell.angle_beta   90.00
_cell.angle_gamma   90.00
#
_symmetry.space_group_name_H-M   'P 1'
#
loop_
_entity.id
_entity.type
_entity.pdbx_description
1 polymer ?
#
loop_
_entity_poly.entity_id
_entity_poly.type
_entity_poly.pdbx_seq_one_letter_code
_entity_poly.pdbx_strand_id
1 'polypeptide(L)'
;MSDTTTLRPTEHAPPLKYGSLQKTGALRVSWIRDPSQNCPVTPSQLTMQNMTESRWGIRHQKRHFPPDQIYEETVELGLSGEKLYRKIVLWKAGISRGQYWVNDYTLQTGPGVIFAMDSFRPDSAYWAQIAQAVYQDEHPIEDLKYVFQCNIINPETMLFVQKSLYVAANGLGWPDDRLRVWEENTAEYQALLGTRLAKGVVYLVLGAYPRGTRRIARVVTWEGRYIPYIQMRSDIEKIRGDSTYVPTTAESAFGEIVQPINSSTFRLYWVICAASASVMSSSNTAKPAGRVHTHESALYNPLARVLAIDVSTHDGHDGSILARS
;
A
#
# COMPACT_ATOMS: atom_id res chain seq x y z
N MET A 1 -35.32 27.07 51.91
CA MET A 1 -35.39 26.37 50.61
C MET A 1 -34.39 27.04 49.69
N SER A 2 -33.19 26.50 49.59
CA SER A 2 -32.14 26.99 48.69
C SER A 2 -31.69 25.80 47.87
N ASP A 3 -32.29 25.65 46.69
CA ASP A 3 -32.04 24.54 45.78
C ASP A 3 -30.74 24.85 45.02
N THR A 4 -29.67 24.18 45.41
CA THR A 4 -28.37 24.30 44.74
C THR A 4 -28.29 23.20 43.68
N THR A 5 -28.85 23.49 42.51
CA THR A 5 -28.74 22.61 41.34
C THR A 5 -27.28 22.53 40.92
N THR A 6 -26.62 21.45 41.31
CA THR A 6 -25.25 21.13 40.91
C THR A 6 -25.29 20.67 39.46
N LEU A 7 -24.94 21.57 38.53
CA LEU A 7 -24.73 21.23 37.11
C LEU A 7 -23.61 20.19 37.02
N ARG A 8 -23.95 18.97 36.56
CA ARG A 8 -22.96 17.96 36.19
C ARG A 8 -22.11 18.51 35.04
N PRO A 9 -20.78 18.40 35.09
CA PRO A 9 -19.94 18.73 33.94
C PRO A 9 -20.36 17.85 32.77
N THR A 10 -20.71 18.47 31.64
CA THR A 10 -20.82 17.77 30.36
C THR A 10 -19.48 17.09 30.10
N GLU A 11 -19.47 15.78 30.19
CA GLU A 11 -18.32 14.93 29.88
C GLU A 11 -18.01 15.09 28.39
N HIS A 12 -17.13 16.05 28.08
CA HIS A 12 -16.62 16.24 26.73
C HIS A 12 -15.83 14.99 26.37
N ALA A 13 -16.29 14.25 25.36
CA ALA A 13 -15.55 13.14 24.79
C ALA A 13 -14.09 13.56 24.53
N PRO A 14 -13.11 12.69 24.82
CA PRO A 14 -11.70 13.03 24.68
C PRO A 14 -11.41 13.54 23.26
N PRO A 15 -10.52 14.53 23.11
CA PRO A 15 -10.19 15.08 21.81
C PRO A 15 -9.61 13.99 20.89
N LEU A 16 -10.06 13.97 19.64
CA LEU A 16 -9.53 13.06 18.62
C LEU A 16 -8.04 13.32 18.42
N LYS A 17 -7.23 12.24 18.38
CA LYS A 17 -5.76 12.29 18.26
C LYS A 17 -5.28 13.15 17.09
N TYR A 18 -5.99 13.11 15.95
CA TYR A 18 -5.65 13.90 14.76
C TYR A 18 -6.76 14.88 14.34
N GLY A 19 -7.62 15.26 15.29
CA GLY A 19 -8.63 16.31 15.11
C GLY A 19 -9.49 16.15 13.85
N SER A 20 -9.48 17.17 12.99
CA SER A 20 -10.33 17.25 11.80
C SER A 20 -10.01 16.20 10.74
N LEU A 21 -8.74 15.79 10.59
CA LEU A 21 -8.35 14.74 9.65
C LEU A 21 -8.99 13.41 10.05
N GLN A 22 -8.85 13.03 11.32
CA GLN A 22 -9.47 11.81 11.84
C GLN A 22 -11.00 11.85 11.67
N LYS A 23 -11.64 12.96 12.07
CA LYS A 23 -13.10 13.12 11.94
C LYS A 23 -13.58 12.99 10.50
N THR A 24 -12.91 13.66 9.56
CA THR A 24 -13.33 13.66 8.15
C THR A 24 -13.04 12.33 7.46
N GLY A 25 -11.94 11.65 7.79
CA GLY A 25 -11.70 10.31 7.27
C GLY A 25 -12.63 9.26 7.84
N ALA A 26 -13.00 9.34 9.13
CA ALA A 26 -14.03 8.47 9.70
C ALA A 26 -15.39 8.63 8.99
N LEU A 27 -15.80 9.87 8.68
CA LEU A 27 -17.00 10.14 7.88
C LEU A 27 -16.91 9.57 6.46
N ARG A 28 -15.74 9.62 5.83
CA ARG A 28 -15.51 9.04 4.51
C ARG A 28 -15.61 7.51 4.52
N VAL A 29 -15.09 6.88 5.56
CA VAL A 29 -15.21 5.43 5.77
C VAL A 29 -16.69 5.05 5.95
N SER A 30 -17.47 5.83 6.71
CA SER A 30 -18.90 5.54 6.87
C SER A 30 -19.65 5.64 5.54
N TRP A 31 -19.32 6.61 4.68
CA TRP A 31 -19.90 6.69 3.32
C TRP A 31 -19.61 5.46 2.47
N ILE A 32 -18.40 4.89 2.56
CA ILE A 32 -18.03 3.70 1.80
C ILE A 32 -18.82 2.48 2.29
N ARG A 33 -18.95 2.33 3.61
CA ARG A 33 -19.53 1.13 4.23
C ARG A 33 -21.06 1.10 4.22
N ASP A 34 -21.70 2.24 4.45
CA ASP A 34 -23.13 2.30 4.72
C ASP A 34 -23.88 3.02 3.57
N PRO A 35 -24.67 2.27 2.76
CA PRO A 35 -25.48 2.84 1.69
C PRO A 35 -26.51 3.88 2.17
N SER A 36 -26.93 3.82 3.43
CA SER A 36 -27.93 4.72 4.01
C SER A 36 -27.37 6.09 4.39
N GLN A 37 -26.05 6.25 4.46
CA GLN A 37 -25.43 7.54 4.76
C GLN A 37 -25.74 8.56 3.68
N ASN A 38 -25.92 9.82 4.09
CA ASN A 38 -25.99 10.94 3.16
C ASN A 38 -24.59 11.24 2.60
N CYS A 39 -24.24 10.56 1.50
CA CYS A 39 -22.98 10.74 0.80
C CYS A 39 -23.17 11.69 -0.39
N PRO A 40 -22.37 12.77 -0.48
CA PRO A 40 -22.46 13.73 -1.59
C PRO A 40 -21.74 13.27 -2.86
N VAL A 41 -21.04 12.13 -2.82
CA VAL A 41 -20.25 11.63 -3.96
C VAL A 41 -21.16 10.76 -4.83
N THR A 42 -21.30 11.14 -6.10
CA THR A 42 -22.07 10.39 -7.10
C THR A 42 -21.17 9.46 -7.91
N PRO A 43 -21.72 8.37 -8.48
CA PRO A 43 -20.99 7.51 -9.40
C PRO A 43 -20.41 8.30 -10.59
N SER A 44 -19.15 8.01 -10.95
CA SER A 44 -18.51 8.67 -12.10
C SER A 44 -19.11 8.19 -13.41
N GLN A 45 -19.35 9.12 -14.34
CA GLN A 45 -19.79 8.83 -15.70
C GLN A 45 -18.70 9.14 -16.75
N LEU A 46 -17.51 9.59 -16.30
CA LEU A 46 -16.41 9.95 -17.20
C LEU A 46 -15.78 8.69 -17.79
N THR A 47 -15.59 8.67 -19.10
CA THR A 47 -14.90 7.60 -19.83
C THR A 47 -13.73 8.13 -20.67
N MET A 48 -12.83 7.24 -21.12
CA MET A 48 -11.78 7.59 -22.08
C MET A 48 -12.34 8.12 -23.40
N GLN A 49 -13.48 7.59 -23.84
CA GLN A 49 -14.19 8.08 -25.03
C GLN A 49 -14.64 9.53 -24.83
N ASN A 50 -15.31 9.85 -23.72
CA ASN A 50 -15.75 11.23 -23.46
C ASN A 50 -14.59 12.23 -23.40
N MET A 51 -13.44 11.81 -22.87
CA MET A 51 -12.23 12.65 -22.86
C MET A 51 -11.69 12.88 -24.27
N THR A 52 -11.68 11.85 -25.12
CA THR A 52 -11.27 11.96 -26.53
C THR A 52 -12.21 12.93 -27.29
N GLU A 53 -13.52 12.74 -27.17
CA GLU A 53 -14.54 13.62 -27.77
C GLU A 53 -14.44 15.06 -27.25
N SER A 54 -14.07 15.23 -25.98
CA SER A 54 -13.86 16.52 -25.34
C SER A 54 -12.48 17.14 -25.62
N ARG A 55 -11.74 16.63 -26.62
CA ARG A 55 -10.45 17.13 -27.09
C ARG A 55 -9.38 17.22 -26.00
N TRP A 56 -9.34 16.23 -25.11
CA TRP A 56 -8.19 16.07 -24.23
C TRP A 56 -6.96 15.66 -25.04
N GLY A 57 -5.79 16.18 -24.65
CA GLY A 57 -4.52 15.62 -25.11
C GLY A 57 -4.26 14.32 -24.36
N ILE A 58 -3.96 13.26 -25.10
CA ILE A 58 -3.75 11.92 -24.55
C ILE A 58 -2.46 11.36 -25.13
N ARG A 59 -1.53 10.99 -24.26
CA ARG A 59 -0.33 10.25 -24.61
C ARG A 59 -0.24 9.01 -23.74
N HIS A 60 -0.02 7.85 -24.33
CA HIS A 60 0.14 6.61 -23.57
C HIS A 60 1.31 5.79 -24.10
N GLN A 61 1.87 4.99 -23.22
CA GLN A 61 3.00 4.11 -23.47
C GLN A 61 2.78 2.80 -22.72
N LYS A 62 2.98 1.67 -23.39
CA LYS A 62 3.01 0.36 -22.73
C LYS A 62 4.38 0.15 -22.08
N ARG A 63 4.38 -0.36 -20.85
CA ARG A 63 5.58 -0.75 -20.09
C ARG A 63 5.39 -2.18 -19.59
N HIS A 64 6.48 -2.93 -19.49
CA HIS A 64 6.46 -4.30 -18.95
C HIS A 64 6.75 -4.36 -17.44
N PHE A 65 6.69 -3.23 -16.76
CA PHE A 65 7.06 -3.11 -15.36
C PHE A 65 6.32 -1.95 -14.68
N PRO A 66 6.05 -2.05 -13.37
CA PRO A 66 5.52 -0.97 -12.54
C PRO A 66 6.53 0.20 -12.44
N PRO A 67 6.16 1.34 -11.85
CA PRO A 67 7.10 2.46 -11.73
C PRO A 67 8.37 2.09 -10.97
N ASP A 68 9.52 2.48 -11.55
CA ASP A 68 10.86 2.08 -11.09
C ASP A 68 11.11 2.38 -9.61
N GLN A 69 10.58 3.51 -9.12
CA GLN A 69 10.80 3.96 -7.73
C GLN A 69 10.14 3.10 -6.64
N ILE A 70 9.19 2.23 -6.99
CA ILE A 70 8.45 1.36 -6.05
C ILE A 70 8.43 -0.10 -6.55
N TYR A 71 9.38 -0.45 -7.40
CA TYR A 71 9.40 -1.76 -8.06
C TYR A 71 9.46 -2.89 -7.03
N GLU A 72 10.32 -2.80 -6.03
CA GLU A 72 10.49 -3.82 -4.99
C GLU A 72 9.20 -4.05 -4.20
N GLU A 73 8.52 -2.98 -3.77
CA GLU A 73 7.26 -3.06 -3.03
C GLU A 73 6.12 -3.63 -3.86
N THR A 74 6.19 -3.46 -5.19
CA THR A 74 5.21 -4.07 -6.10
C THR A 74 5.51 -5.55 -6.37
N VAL A 75 6.78 -5.97 -6.34
CA VAL A 75 7.18 -7.38 -6.45
C VAL A 75 6.62 -8.20 -5.30
N GLU A 76 6.70 -7.68 -4.07
CA GLU A 76 6.16 -8.33 -2.87
C GLU A 76 4.64 -8.58 -2.95
N LEU A 77 3.92 -7.80 -3.76
CA LEU A 77 2.48 -7.94 -3.99
C LEU A 77 2.13 -8.83 -5.19
N GLY A 78 3.11 -9.48 -5.82
CA GLY A 78 2.88 -10.26 -7.05
C GLY A 78 2.46 -9.40 -8.26
N LEU A 79 2.77 -8.10 -8.21
CA LEU A 79 2.64 -7.19 -9.34
C LEU A 79 3.91 -7.25 -10.21
N SER A 80 4.97 -7.94 -9.77
CA SER A 80 6.09 -8.29 -10.65
C SER A 80 5.67 -9.31 -11.72
N GLY A 81 6.18 -9.10 -12.92
CA GLY A 81 5.96 -9.96 -14.09
C GLY A 81 5.90 -9.13 -15.36
N GLU A 82 6.06 -9.76 -16.52
CA GLU A 82 5.89 -9.18 -17.86
C GLU A 82 4.42 -8.78 -18.14
N LYS A 83 3.71 -8.27 -17.12
CA LYS A 83 2.37 -7.72 -17.26
C LYS A 83 2.49 -6.42 -18.04
N LEU A 84 1.58 -6.22 -18.98
CA LEU A 84 1.49 -4.96 -19.73
C LEU A 84 0.85 -3.91 -18.83
N TYR A 85 1.67 -2.96 -18.40
CA TYR A 85 1.24 -1.73 -17.78
C TYR A 85 1.04 -0.67 -18.85
N ARG A 86 0.11 0.25 -18.62
CA ARG A 86 -0.10 1.42 -19.46
C ARG A 86 0.19 2.67 -18.65
N LYS A 87 1.28 3.37 -19.00
CA LYS A 87 1.50 4.74 -18.56
C LYS A 87 0.70 5.66 -19.45
N ILE A 88 -0.05 6.58 -18.86
CA ILE A 88 -0.85 7.57 -19.57
C ILE A 88 -0.61 8.96 -18.99
N VAL A 89 -0.56 9.94 -19.89
CA VAL A 89 -0.50 11.37 -19.60
C VAL A 89 -1.70 12.00 -20.29
N LEU A 90 -2.53 12.69 -19.52
CA LEU A 90 -3.75 13.34 -19.96
C LEU A 90 -3.64 14.82 -19.64
N TRP A 91 -3.88 15.69 -20.63
CA TRP A 91 -3.87 17.12 -20.40
C TRP A 91 -5.01 17.85 -21.10
N LYS A 92 -5.45 18.95 -20.51
CA LYS A 92 -6.48 19.82 -21.10
C LYS A 92 -6.28 21.27 -20.67
N ALA A 93 -6.35 22.19 -21.61
CA ALA A 93 -6.36 23.62 -21.32
C ALA A 93 -7.51 23.96 -20.36
N GLY A 94 -7.21 24.81 -19.39
CA GLY A 94 -8.12 25.23 -18.34
C GLY A 94 -7.98 26.72 -18.04
N ILE A 95 -9.00 27.29 -17.38
CA ILE A 95 -9.00 28.66 -16.90
C ILE A 95 -9.32 28.64 -15.41
N SER A 96 -8.43 29.18 -14.60
CA SER A 96 -8.66 29.34 -13.17
C SER A 96 -8.31 30.75 -12.75
N ARG A 97 -9.27 31.42 -12.10
CA ARG A 97 -9.16 32.82 -11.67
C ARG A 97 -8.76 33.76 -12.80
N GLY A 98 -9.28 33.53 -14.00
CA GLY A 98 -8.99 34.35 -15.20
C GLY A 98 -7.62 34.12 -15.83
N GLN A 99 -6.83 33.17 -15.33
CA GLN A 99 -5.52 32.82 -15.90
C GLN A 99 -5.58 31.48 -16.64
N TYR A 100 -4.78 31.35 -17.69
CA TYR A 100 -4.62 30.11 -18.44
C TYR A 100 -3.79 29.12 -17.64
N TRP A 101 -4.28 27.90 -17.55
CA TRP A 101 -3.61 26.76 -16.95
C TRP A 101 -3.75 25.52 -17.82
N VAL A 102 -3.02 24.48 -17.49
CA VAL A 102 -3.17 23.15 -18.07
C VAL A 102 -3.53 22.21 -16.93
N ASN A 103 -4.66 21.51 -17.06
CA ASN A 103 -4.95 20.36 -16.23
C ASN A 103 -4.05 19.21 -16.71
N ASP A 104 -3.36 18.53 -15.81
CA ASP A 104 -2.43 17.45 -16.15
C ASP A 104 -2.62 16.28 -15.19
N TYR A 105 -2.62 15.07 -15.73
CA TYR A 105 -2.72 13.83 -14.98
C TYR A 105 -1.76 12.80 -15.57
N THR A 106 -0.90 12.27 -14.73
CA THR A 106 -0.02 11.16 -15.09
C THR A 106 -0.34 9.96 -14.21
N LEU A 107 -0.79 8.88 -14.83
CA LEU A 107 -1.12 7.62 -14.19
C LEU A 107 -0.38 6.47 -14.88
N GLN A 108 -0.20 5.37 -14.17
CA GLN A 108 0.13 4.09 -14.77
C GLN A 108 -0.84 3.05 -14.23
N THR A 109 -1.41 2.23 -15.10
CA THR A 109 -2.36 1.17 -14.72
C THR A 109 -1.81 -0.18 -15.13
N GLY A 110 -2.24 -1.21 -14.41
CA GLY A 110 -2.01 -2.61 -14.76
C GLY A 110 -3.04 -3.50 -14.06
N PRO A 111 -2.98 -4.82 -14.24
CA PRO A 111 -3.95 -5.73 -13.65
C PRO A 111 -4.05 -5.56 -12.12
N GLY A 112 -5.19 -5.07 -11.66
CA GLY A 112 -5.49 -4.86 -10.24
C GLY A 112 -4.83 -3.66 -9.58
N VAL A 113 -4.19 -2.75 -10.32
CA VAL A 113 -3.44 -1.64 -9.73
C VAL A 113 -3.51 -0.32 -10.53
N ILE A 114 -3.59 0.78 -9.79
CA ILE A 114 -3.40 2.15 -10.29
C ILE A 114 -2.20 2.77 -9.55
N PHE A 115 -1.29 3.37 -10.31
CA PHE A 115 -0.21 4.22 -9.83
C PHE A 115 -0.52 5.68 -10.17
N ALA A 116 -0.90 6.46 -9.16
CA ALA A 116 -1.04 7.91 -9.24
C ALA A 116 0.36 8.53 -9.14
N MET A 117 0.82 9.16 -10.22
CA MET A 117 2.16 9.75 -10.26
C MET A 117 2.13 11.27 -10.18
N ASP A 118 1.28 11.91 -11.01
CA ASP A 118 1.14 13.36 -11.00
C ASP A 118 -0.31 13.76 -11.26
N SER A 119 -0.74 14.85 -10.64
CA SER A 119 -2.05 15.44 -10.90
C SER A 119 -2.06 16.93 -10.55
N PHE A 120 -2.46 17.74 -11.52
CA PHE A 120 -2.71 19.16 -11.33
C PHE A 120 -4.07 19.52 -11.96
N ARG A 121 -4.97 20.07 -11.14
CA ARG A 121 -6.36 20.36 -11.51
C ARG A 121 -6.78 21.78 -11.12
N PRO A 122 -6.58 22.76 -12.01
CA PRO A 122 -7.17 24.08 -11.90
C PRO A 122 -8.70 24.08 -11.94
N ASP A 123 -9.31 23.39 -12.91
CA ASP A 123 -10.73 23.55 -13.26
C ASP A 123 -11.36 22.35 -14.02
N SER A 124 -10.73 21.17 -14.03
CA SER A 124 -11.24 19.98 -14.74
C SER A 124 -11.88 18.92 -13.81
N ALA A 125 -12.14 17.73 -14.35
CA ALA A 125 -12.65 16.56 -13.63
C ALA A 125 -11.73 16.15 -12.48
N TYR A 126 -12.28 15.54 -11.43
CA TYR A 126 -11.50 15.13 -10.27
C TYR A 126 -10.61 13.92 -10.59
N TRP A 127 -9.46 13.81 -9.91
CA TRP A 127 -8.51 12.69 -10.08
C TRP A 127 -9.21 11.32 -9.99
N ALA A 128 -10.14 11.15 -9.05
CA ALA A 128 -10.91 9.90 -8.91
C ALA A 128 -11.66 9.51 -10.19
N GLN A 129 -12.26 10.47 -10.88
CA GLN A 129 -13.01 10.24 -12.12
C GLN A 129 -12.06 9.89 -13.27
N ILE A 130 -10.92 10.60 -13.34
CA ILE A 130 -9.86 10.32 -14.33
C ILE A 130 -9.28 8.92 -14.12
N ALA A 131 -8.91 8.58 -12.88
CA ALA A 131 -8.34 7.29 -12.53
C ALA A 131 -9.30 6.14 -12.83
N GLN A 132 -10.58 6.31 -12.52
CA GLN A 132 -11.62 5.34 -12.88
C GLN A 132 -11.71 5.17 -14.39
N ALA A 133 -11.84 6.26 -15.15
CA ALA A 133 -11.97 6.22 -16.61
C ALA A 133 -10.77 5.53 -17.28
N VAL A 134 -9.55 5.87 -16.84
CA VAL A 134 -8.31 5.28 -17.34
C VAL A 134 -8.22 3.79 -17.02
N TYR A 135 -8.54 3.39 -15.79
CA TYR A 135 -8.43 1.98 -15.39
C TYR A 135 -9.48 1.12 -16.12
N GLN A 136 -10.72 1.61 -16.21
CA GLN A 136 -11.84 0.90 -16.86
C GLN A 136 -11.69 0.75 -18.38
N ASP A 137 -10.78 1.50 -19.00
CA ASP A 137 -10.48 1.39 -20.43
C ASP A 137 -9.84 0.05 -20.80
N GLU A 138 -9.05 -0.54 -19.89
CA GLU A 138 -8.30 -1.78 -20.15
C GLU A 138 -8.52 -2.87 -19.09
N HIS A 139 -9.14 -2.55 -17.96
CA HIS A 139 -9.31 -3.47 -16.84
C HIS A 139 -10.72 -3.41 -16.25
N PRO A 140 -11.31 -4.56 -15.88
CA PRO A 140 -12.54 -4.58 -15.10
C PRO A 140 -12.32 -3.87 -13.76
N ILE A 141 -13.19 -2.92 -13.42
CA ILE A 141 -13.07 -2.17 -12.16
C ILE A 141 -13.07 -3.11 -10.95
N GLU A 142 -13.81 -4.22 -11.02
CA GLU A 142 -13.91 -5.24 -9.97
C GLU A 142 -12.55 -5.83 -9.55
N ASP A 143 -11.57 -5.82 -10.46
CA ASP A 143 -10.23 -6.38 -10.24
C ASP A 143 -9.29 -5.44 -9.48
N LEU A 144 -9.64 -4.15 -9.34
CA LEU A 144 -8.79 -3.16 -8.70
C LEU A 144 -8.59 -3.48 -7.21
N LYS A 145 -7.33 -3.74 -6.84
CA LYS A 145 -6.90 -4.08 -5.48
C LYS A 145 -6.01 -3.03 -4.85
N TYR A 146 -5.20 -2.33 -5.65
CA TYR A 146 -4.18 -1.43 -5.11
C TYR A 146 -4.24 -0.06 -5.78
N VAL A 147 -4.14 0.99 -4.98
CA VAL A 147 -3.89 2.34 -5.47
C VAL A 147 -2.64 2.89 -4.79
N PHE A 148 -1.59 3.09 -5.58
CA PHE A 148 -0.36 3.73 -5.15
C PHE A 148 -0.43 5.22 -5.44
N GLN A 149 0.02 6.03 -4.48
CA GLN A 149 0.25 7.46 -4.62
C GLN A 149 1.75 7.66 -4.48
N CYS A 150 2.38 7.92 -5.62
CA CYS A 150 3.83 7.93 -5.74
C CYS A 150 4.37 9.34 -5.48
N ASN A 151 5.57 9.42 -4.91
CA ASN A 151 6.35 10.66 -4.78
C ASN A 151 5.54 11.83 -4.21
N ILE A 152 4.92 11.63 -3.04
CA ILE A 152 4.00 12.60 -2.46
C ILE A 152 4.71 13.90 -2.09
N ILE A 153 4.34 14.97 -2.79
CA ILE A 153 4.77 16.36 -2.51
C ILE A 153 3.62 17.27 -2.05
N ASN A 154 2.39 16.72 -1.94
CA ASN A 154 1.26 17.51 -1.45
C ASN A 154 1.52 17.93 0.02
N PRO A 155 1.58 19.23 0.35
CA PRO A 155 2.07 19.68 1.64
C PRO A 155 1.23 19.19 2.82
N GLU A 156 -0.10 19.13 2.67
CA GLU A 156 -0.98 18.63 3.73
C GLU A 156 -0.71 17.16 4.05
N THR A 157 -0.63 16.31 3.01
CA THR A 157 -0.41 14.87 3.18
C THR A 157 1.03 14.60 3.66
N MET A 158 2.01 15.28 3.05
CA MET A 158 3.43 15.15 3.38
C MET A 158 3.71 15.54 4.84
N LEU A 159 3.23 16.72 5.26
CA LEU A 159 3.42 17.19 6.64
C LEU A 159 2.69 16.31 7.64
N PHE A 160 1.47 15.84 7.32
CA PHE A 160 0.76 14.93 8.21
C PHE A 160 1.55 13.64 8.44
N VAL A 161 2.05 13.01 7.37
CA VAL A 161 2.86 11.79 7.49
C VAL A 161 4.14 12.08 8.30
N GLN A 162 4.95 13.05 7.90
CA GLN A 162 6.27 13.25 8.52
C GLN A 162 6.22 13.87 9.92
N LYS A 163 5.23 14.72 10.22
CA LYS A 163 5.22 15.56 11.44
C LYS A 163 4.10 15.19 12.42
N SER A 164 3.18 14.31 12.04
CA SER A 164 2.09 13.89 12.93
C SER A 164 1.99 12.36 13.04
N LEU A 165 2.31 11.63 11.98
CA LEU A 165 2.21 10.17 11.96
C LEU A 165 3.54 9.52 12.40
N TYR A 166 4.67 9.96 11.86
CA TYR A 166 6.00 9.44 12.18
C TYR A 166 6.68 10.28 13.27
N VAL A 167 6.12 10.22 14.48
CA VAL A 167 6.59 10.98 15.65
C VAL A 167 6.82 10.07 16.85
N ALA A 168 7.67 10.51 17.78
CA ALA A 168 8.01 9.73 18.98
C ALA A 168 6.79 9.34 19.82
N ALA A 169 5.74 10.17 19.85
CA ALA A 169 4.47 9.86 20.51
C ALA A 169 3.74 8.63 19.92
N ASN A 170 4.05 8.27 18.68
CA ASN A 170 3.58 7.05 18.01
C ASN A 170 4.62 5.92 18.05
N GLY A 171 5.75 6.13 18.74
CA GLY A 171 6.89 5.20 18.74
C GLY A 171 7.64 5.14 17.40
N LEU A 172 7.56 6.21 16.59
CA LEU A 172 8.10 6.27 15.24
C LEU A 172 9.00 7.48 15.03
N GLY A 173 9.84 7.43 13.99
CA GLY A 173 10.64 8.55 13.51
C GLY A 173 10.58 8.63 12.00
N TRP A 174 10.85 9.82 11.45
CA TRP A 174 11.05 10.01 10.01
C TRP A 174 12.50 10.43 9.75
N PRO A 175 13.23 9.79 8.83
CA PRO A 175 12.81 8.64 8.00
C PRO A 175 12.61 7.34 8.78
N ASP A 176 11.91 6.37 8.18
CA ASP A 176 11.67 5.02 8.71
C ASP A 176 12.12 4.01 7.66
N ASP A 177 12.82 2.97 8.09
CA ASP A 177 13.39 1.94 7.20
C ASP A 177 12.37 0.88 6.78
N ARG A 178 11.13 0.97 7.29
CA ARG A 178 10.07 -0.03 7.09
C ARG A 178 8.80 0.56 6.49
N LEU A 179 8.10 -0.25 5.70
CA LEU A 179 6.69 0.00 5.41
C LEU A 179 5.87 -0.06 6.70
N ARG A 180 5.05 0.96 6.94
CA ARG A 180 4.09 0.99 8.05
C ARG A 180 2.69 0.79 7.53
N VAL A 181 2.00 -0.18 8.12
CA VAL A 181 0.62 -0.54 7.79
C VAL A 181 -0.30 0.07 8.82
N TRP A 182 -1.30 0.79 8.33
CA TRP A 182 -2.34 1.46 9.12
C TRP A 182 -3.65 0.75 8.87
N GLU A 183 -4.01 -0.11 9.82
CA GLU A 183 -5.20 -0.96 9.73
C GLU A 183 -6.49 -0.17 9.97
N GLU A 184 -7.57 -0.71 9.42
CA GLU A 184 -8.92 -0.16 9.56
C GLU A 184 -9.31 0.09 11.03
N ASN A 185 -10.09 1.15 11.27
CA ASN A 185 -10.56 1.58 12.59
C ASN A 185 -9.49 2.17 13.54
N THR A 186 -8.23 2.32 13.11
CA THR A 186 -7.22 3.09 13.87
C THR A 186 -7.37 4.60 13.64
N ALA A 187 -6.90 5.40 14.59
CA ALA A 187 -6.92 6.86 14.47
C ALA A 187 -6.05 7.34 13.29
N GLU A 188 -4.92 6.67 13.06
CA GLU A 188 -3.95 6.89 12.00
C GLU A 188 -4.57 6.64 10.63
N TYR A 189 -5.23 5.48 10.47
CA TYR A 189 -5.95 5.13 9.25
C TYR A 189 -7.04 6.17 8.93
N GLN A 190 -7.86 6.51 9.91
CA GLN A 190 -8.90 7.53 9.74
C GLN A 190 -8.28 8.88 9.35
N ALA A 191 -7.21 9.31 10.00
CA ALA A 191 -6.56 10.57 9.70
C ALA A 191 -5.91 10.58 8.30
N LEU A 192 -5.28 9.48 7.88
CA LEU A 192 -4.76 9.31 6.52
C LEU A 192 -5.87 9.46 5.49
N LEU A 193 -7.01 8.78 5.67
CA LEU A 193 -8.18 8.95 4.77
C LEU A 193 -8.81 10.35 4.83
N GLY A 194 -8.48 11.14 5.85
CA GLY A 194 -8.79 12.56 5.98
C GLY A 194 -7.97 13.47 5.06
N THR A 195 -6.76 13.06 4.68
CA THR A 195 -5.83 13.85 3.85
C THR A 195 -6.32 14.02 2.41
N ARG A 196 -5.82 15.06 1.73
CA ARG A 196 -6.19 15.41 0.35
C ARG A 196 -5.91 14.31 -0.67
N LEU A 197 -4.81 13.55 -0.54
CA LEU A 197 -4.48 12.51 -1.51
C LEU A 197 -5.29 11.22 -1.29
N ALA A 198 -5.38 10.74 -0.04
CA ALA A 198 -6.20 9.57 0.26
C ALA A 198 -7.70 9.82 0.04
N LYS A 199 -8.16 11.07 0.17
CA LYS A 199 -9.51 11.49 -0.27
C LYS A 199 -9.79 11.11 -1.72
N GLY A 200 -8.79 11.23 -2.59
CA GLY A 200 -8.91 10.82 -4.00
C GLY A 200 -9.27 9.35 -4.14
N VAL A 201 -8.64 8.47 -3.35
CA VAL A 201 -8.92 7.02 -3.35
C VAL A 201 -10.29 6.71 -2.76
N VAL A 202 -10.67 7.37 -1.66
CA VAL A 202 -12.03 7.26 -1.11
C VAL A 202 -13.06 7.59 -2.20
N TYR A 203 -12.85 8.69 -2.93
CA TYR A 203 -13.79 9.15 -3.94
C TYR A 203 -13.80 8.25 -5.17
N LEU A 204 -12.66 7.62 -5.49
CA LEU A 204 -12.58 6.55 -6.50
C LEU A 204 -13.45 5.37 -6.06
N VAL A 205 -13.32 4.88 -4.83
CA VAL A 205 -14.14 3.76 -4.34
C VAL A 205 -15.63 4.10 -4.35
N LEU A 206 -16.00 5.29 -3.87
CA LEU A 206 -17.40 5.77 -3.87
C LEU A 206 -17.97 5.97 -5.27
N GLY A 207 -17.14 6.38 -6.23
CA GLY A 207 -17.53 6.63 -7.62
C GLY A 207 -17.60 5.35 -8.47
N ALA A 208 -16.80 4.35 -8.12
CA ALA A 208 -16.60 3.13 -8.90
C ALA A 208 -17.47 1.95 -8.48
N TYR A 209 -17.88 1.88 -7.20
CA TYR A 209 -18.58 0.72 -6.64
C TYR A 209 -19.87 1.10 -5.93
N PRO A 210 -20.88 0.21 -5.89
CA PRO A 210 -21.98 0.36 -4.97
C PRO A 210 -21.48 0.41 -3.52
N ARG A 211 -22.04 1.30 -2.72
CA ARG A 211 -21.68 1.43 -1.29
C ARG A 211 -21.94 0.11 -0.56
N GLY A 212 -21.10 -0.20 0.43
CA GLY A 212 -21.15 -1.44 1.19
C GLY A 212 -20.57 -2.68 0.48
N THR A 213 -20.07 -2.55 -0.77
CA THR A 213 -19.50 -3.70 -1.51
C THR A 213 -17.98 -3.76 -1.49
N ARG A 214 -17.33 -2.62 -1.21
CA ARG A 214 -15.88 -2.46 -1.14
C ARG A 214 -15.49 -1.72 0.14
N ARG A 215 -14.26 -1.94 0.60
CA ARG A 215 -13.61 -1.16 1.65
C ARG A 215 -12.17 -0.86 1.27
N ILE A 216 -11.60 0.20 1.85
CA ILE A 216 -10.15 0.40 1.89
C ILE A 216 -9.68 -0.30 3.17
N ALA A 217 -9.15 -1.52 3.07
CA ALA A 217 -8.84 -2.33 4.24
C ALA A 217 -7.67 -1.78 5.06
N ARG A 218 -6.67 -1.21 4.38
CA ARG A 218 -5.51 -0.60 5.02
C ARG A 218 -4.90 0.49 4.15
N VAL A 219 -4.15 1.37 4.79
CA VAL A 219 -3.27 2.34 4.13
C VAL A 219 -1.84 2.00 4.55
N VAL A 220 -0.90 2.02 3.61
CA VAL A 220 0.51 1.73 3.89
C VAL A 220 1.34 2.94 3.48
N THR A 221 2.29 3.35 4.32
CA THR A 221 3.19 4.48 4.05
C THR A 221 4.64 4.09 4.27
N TRP A 222 5.55 4.66 3.47
CA TRP A 222 6.99 4.47 3.59
C TRP A 222 7.77 5.59 2.90
N GLU A 223 9.07 5.64 3.18
CA GLU A 223 10.00 6.48 2.43
C GLU A 223 10.50 5.74 1.19
N GLY A 224 10.54 6.43 0.05
CA GLY A 224 11.11 5.87 -1.17
C GLY A 224 12.60 5.60 -1.04
N ARG A 225 13.03 4.38 -1.42
CA ARG A 225 14.43 3.93 -1.30
C ARG A 225 15.42 4.78 -2.10
N TYR A 226 15.05 5.15 -3.33
CA TYR A 226 15.93 5.85 -4.27
C TYR A 226 15.76 7.37 -4.26
N ILE A 227 14.53 7.81 -3.97
CA ILE A 227 14.18 9.22 -3.83
C ILE A 227 13.36 9.33 -2.54
N PRO A 228 13.79 10.16 -1.56
CA PRO A 228 13.22 10.19 -0.21
C PRO A 228 11.87 10.94 -0.16
N TYR A 229 11.01 10.68 -1.15
CA TYR A 229 9.62 11.07 -1.12
C TYR A 229 8.79 10.00 -0.44
N ILE A 230 7.75 10.45 0.25
CA ILE A 230 6.75 9.57 0.84
C ILE A 230 6.03 8.85 -0.28
N GLN A 231 5.88 7.54 -0.12
CA GLN A 231 5.01 6.71 -0.92
C GLN A 231 3.81 6.30 -0.05
N MET A 232 2.64 6.16 -0.68
CA MET A 232 1.45 5.66 0.01
C MET A 232 0.71 4.65 -0.86
N ARG A 233 0.18 3.60 -0.24
CA ARG A 233 -0.64 2.58 -0.90
C ARG A 233 -1.95 2.41 -0.16
N SER A 234 -3.04 2.26 -0.89
CA SER A 234 -4.35 1.89 -0.35
C SER A 234 -4.75 0.54 -0.90
N ASP A 235 -5.13 -0.38 -0.02
CA ASP A 235 -5.54 -1.73 -0.39
C ASP A 235 -7.07 -1.79 -0.36
N ILE A 236 -7.68 -2.14 -1.49
CA ILE A 236 -9.12 -2.21 -1.71
C ILE A 236 -9.56 -3.67 -1.69
N GLU A 237 -10.55 -3.97 -0.85
CA GLU A 237 -11.06 -5.32 -0.66
C GLU A 237 -12.57 -5.38 -0.88
N LYS A 238 -13.05 -6.53 -1.36
CA LYS A 238 -14.48 -6.84 -1.42
C LYS A 238 -15.01 -7.22 -0.05
N ILE A 239 -16.11 -6.61 0.35
CA ILE A 239 -16.85 -7.01 1.55
C ILE A 239 -17.63 -8.27 1.19
N ARG A 240 -17.29 -9.41 1.81
CA ARG A 240 -18.08 -10.64 1.67
C ARG A 240 -19.39 -10.45 2.42
N GLY A 241 -20.52 -10.76 1.78
CA GLY A 241 -21.87 -10.55 2.29
C GLY A 241 -22.29 -11.39 3.50
N ASP A 242 -21.34 -11.84 4.32
CA ASP A 242 -21.57 -12.69 5.49
C ASP A 242 -21.10 -12.05 6.81
N SER A 243 -20.66 -10.79 6.76
CA SER A 243 -20.29 -10.05 7.97
C SER A 243 -21.43 -9.13 8.38
N THR A 244 -22.43 -9.67 9.06
CA THR A 244 -23.23 -8.89 10.01
C THR A 244 -22.26 -8.31 11.04
N TYR A 245 -21.93 -7.03 10.87
CA TYR A 245 -21.11 -6.29 11.84
C TYR A 245 -21.97 -6.01 13.07
N VAL A 246 -22.19 -7.02 13.90
CA VAL A 246 -22.70 -6.82 15.26
C VAL A 246 -21.50 -6.38 16.10
N PRO A 247 -21.56 -5.26 16.82
CA PRO A 247 -20.49 -4.88 17.73
C PRO A 247 -20.52 -5.84 18.93
N THR A 248 -19.69 -6.88 18.91
CA THR A 248 -19.51 -7.73 20.09
C THR A 248 -18.58 -7.00 21.05
N THR A 249 -19.14 -6.51 22.15
CA THR A 249 -18.40 -6.15 23.35
C THR A 249 -17.49 -7.32 23.75
N ALA A 250 -16.20 -7.07 23.85
CA ALA A 250 -15.21 -8.05 24.28
C ALA A 250 -15.44 -8.37 25.77
N GLU A 251 -16.14 -9.46 26.04
CA GLU A 251 -16.11 -10.11 27.35
C GLU A 251 -15.14 -11.29 27.32
N SER A 252 -14.23 -11.25 28.28
CA SER A 252 -13.25 -12.27 28.62
C SER A 252 -13.90 -13.65 28.77
N ALA A 253 -13.43 -14.63 28.01
CA ALA A 253 -13.59 -16.04 28.33
C ALA A 253 -12.29 -16.79 27.99
N PHE A 254 -11.57 -17.16 29.05
CA PHE A 254 -10.63 -18.28 29.00
C PHE A 254 -11.39 -19.53 28.54
N GLY A 255 -10.89 -20.16 27.48
CA GLY A 255 -11.46 -21.37 26.88
C GLY A 255 -10.43 -22.02 25.96
N GLU A 256 -9.84 -23.08 26.45
CA GLU A 256 -8.72 -23.84 25.93
C GLU A 256 -9.09 -24.68 24.69
N ILE A 257 -8.08 -24.95 23.83
CA ILE A 257 -8.04 -25.96 22.74
C ILE A 257 -8.59 -25.52 21.36
N VAL A 258 -7.75 -24.85 20.56
CA VAL A 258 -7.18 -25.33 19.27
C VAL A 258 -5.83 -24.64 19.08
N GLN A 259 -4.74 -25.41 18.98
CA GLN A 259 -3.37 -24.88 18.81
C GLN A 259 -3.10 -24.39 17.38
N PRO A 260 -2.23 -23.38 17.20
CA PRO A 260 -1.82 -22.90 15.88
C PRO A 260 -0.84 -23.87 15.18
N ILE A 261 -1.03 -24.06 13.87
CA ILE A 261 -0.06 -24.72 12.99
C ILE A 261 1.19 -23.83 12.91
N ASN A 262 2.30 -24.36 13.41
CA ASN A 262 3.55 -23.64 13.65
C ASN A 262 4.30 -23.23 12.37
N SER A 263 4.78 -21.98 12.42
CA SER A 263 5.69 -21.28 11.52
C SER A 263 7.15 -21.77 11.62
N SER A 264 7.43 -22.99 11.11
CA SER A 264 8.78 -23.57 11.14
C SER A 264 9.49 -23.69 9.78
N THR A 265 8.84 -23.38 8.65
CA THR A 265 9.47 -23.52 7.32
C THR A 265 10.29 -22.31 6.85
N PHE A 266 10.17 -21.14 7.49
CA PHE A 266 10.89 -19.92 7.07
C PHE A 266 12.24 -19.69 7.77
N ARG A 267 12.51 -20.35 8.90
CA ARG A 267 13.81 -20.24 9.59
C ARG A 267 14.91 -21.06 8.93
N LEU A 268 14.57 -22.11 8.18
CA LEU A 268 15.58 -22.95 7.53
C LEU A 268 16.28 -22.23 6.36
N TYR A 269 15.58 -21.35 5.64
CA TYR A 269 16.14 -20.65 4.48
C TYR A 269 17.20 -19.61 4.85
N TRP A 270 17.05 -18.94 6.01
CA TRP A 270 18.01 -17.93 6.48
C TRP A 270 19.27 -18.55 7.10
N VAL A 271 19.14 -19.72 7.75
CA VAL A 271 20.28 -20.43 8.34
C VAL A 271 21.16 -21.07 7.27
N ILE A 272 20.58 -21.57 6.17
CA ILE A 272 21.34 -22.15 5.06
C ILE A 272 22.16 -21.08 4.32
N CYS A 273 21.60 -19.89 4.08
CA CYS A 273 22.33 -18.79 3.42
C CYS A 273 23.50 -18.26 4.28
N ALA A 274 23.31 -18.16 5.60
CA ALA A 274 24.36 -17.68 6.51
C ALA A 274 25.48 -18.71 6.75
N ALA A 275 25.16 -20.01 6.80
CA ALA A 275 26.14 -21.09 6.90
C ALA A 275 26.98 -21.23 5.62
N SER A 276 26.37 -21.04 4.45
CA SER A 276 27.05 -21.05 3.15
C SER A 276 28.11 -19.94 3.04
N ALA A 277 27.79 -18.74 3.54
CA ALA A 277 28.72 -17.61 3.54
C ALA A 277 29.91 -17.79 4.50
N SER A 278 29.74 -18.54 5.59
CA SER A 278 30.78 -18.75 6.61
C SER A 278 31.69 -19.97 6.33
N VAL A 279 31.21 -20.98 5.60
CA VAL A 279 32.03 -22.13 5.15
C VAL A 279 32.90 -21.77 3.93
N MET A 280 32.46 -20.85 3.07
CA MET A 280 33.25 -20.38 1.91
C MET A 280 34.43 -19.45 2.31
N SER A 281 34.40 -18.88 3.51
CA SER A 281 35.51 -18.06 4.04
C SER A 281 36.59 -18.89 4.74
N SER A 282 36.26 -20.07 5.27
CA SER A 282 37.14 -20.82 6.18
C SER A 282 37.80 -22.06 5.59
N SER A 283 37.59 -22.39 4.31
CA SER A 283 38.25 -23.54 3.66
C SER A 283 38.81 -23.23 2.27
N ASN A 284 40.15 -23.24 2.16
CA ASN A 284 40.95 -23.21 0.93
C ASN A 284 40.91 -21.93 0.07
N THR A 285 41.56 -20.87 0.58
CA THR A 285 41.86 -19.60 -0.11
C THR A 285 42.80 -19.69 -1.33
N ALA A 286 43.12 -20.88 -1.85
CA ALA A 286 44.10 -21.06 -2.94
C ALA A 286 43.60 -21.85 -4.17
N LYS A 287 42.30 -22.16 -4.28
CA LYS A 287 41.73 -22.82 -5.49
C LYS A 287 40.65 -21.95 -6.16
N PRO A 288 40.37 -22.12 -7.48
CA PRO A 288 39.45 -21.25 -8.24
C PRO A 288 38.02 -21.15 -7.68
N ALA A 289 37.60 -22.10 -6.84
CA ALA A 289 36.28 -22.13 -6.21
C ALA A 289 36.09 -21.11 -5.07
N GLY A 290 37.17 -20.57 -4.50
CA GLY A 290 37.14 -19.67 -3.34
C GLY A 290 37.24 -18.17 -3.64
N ARG A 291 37.03 -17.73 -4.89
CA ARG A 291 37.00 -16.28 -5.21
C ARG A 291 35.59 -15.71 -5.04
N VAL A 292 35.51 -14.38 -4.88
CA VAL A 292 34.29 -13.60 -4.64
C VAL A 292 33.19 -14.00 -5.63
N HIS A 293 32.08 -14.52 -5.09
CA HIS A 293 30.85 -14.80 -5.83
C HIS A 293 29.81 -13.74 -5.47
N THR A 294 29.23 -13.09 -6.49
CA THR A 294 28.03 -12.27 -6.38
C THR A 294 26.82 -13.13 -5.96
N HIS A 295 25.75 -12.51 -5.45
CA HIS A 295 24.50 -13.19 -5.03
C HIS A 295 23.96 -14.16 -6.10
N GLU A 296 24.14 -13.82 -7.38
CA GLU A 296 23.70 -14.64 -8.51
C GLU A 296 24.67 -15.77 -8.89
N SER A 297 25.97 -15.63 -8.63
CA SER A 297 26.97 -16.66 -8.96
C SER A 297 27.07 -17.78 -7.92
N ALA A 298 26.47 -17.60 -6.73
CA ALA A 298 26.31 -18.66 -5.74
C ALA A 298 25.47 -19.84 -6.27
N LEU A 299 24.52 -19.59 -7.18
CA LEU A 299 23.68 -20.63 -7.81
C LEU A 299 24.44 -21.52 -8.80
N TYR A 300 25.57 -21.03 -9.34
CA TYR A 300 26.38 -21.76 -10.33
C TYR A 300 27.72 -22.27 -9.75
N ASN A 301 27.94 -22.08 -8.44
CA ASN A 301 29.15 -22.54 -7.79
C ASN A 301 29.16 -24.09 -7.71
N PRO A 302 30.19 -24.77 -8.24
CA PRO A 302 30.30 -26.24 -8.17
C PRO A 302 30.21 -26.78 -6.73
N LEU A 303 30.69 -26.03 -5.74
CA LEU A 303 30.64 -26.39 -4.32
C LEU A 303 29.22 -26.29 -3.73
N ALA A 304 28.43 -25.30 -4.16
CA ALA A 304 27.02 -25.19 -3.79
C ALA A 304 26.20 -26.35 -4.36
N ARG A 305 26.55 -26.83 -5.56
CA ARG A 305 25.92 -28.00 -6.18
C ARG A 305 26.25 -29.30 -5.43
N VAL A 306 27.48 -29.48 -4.97
CA VAL A 306 27.88 -30.67 -4.19
C VAL A 306 27.22 -30.67 -2.81
N LEU A 307 27.17 -29.52 -2.12
CA LEU A 307 26.47 -29.38 -0.83
C LEU A 307 24.96 -29.59 -0.96
N ALA A 308 24.34 -29.12 -2.06
CA ALA A 308 22.93 -29.38 -2.32
C ALA A 308 22.65 -30.87 -2.54
N ILE A 309 23.53 -31.60 -3.23
CA ILE A 309 23.41 -33.06 -3.41
C ILE A 309 23.58 -33.78 -2.07
N ASP A 310 24.55 -33.38 -1.25
CA ASP A 310 24.83 -34.00 0.05
C ASP A 310 23.66 -33.86 1.03
N VAL A 311 23.06 -32.67 1.11
CA VAL A 311 21.85 -32.39 1.93
C VAL A 311 20.62 -33.12 1.39
N SER A 312 20.57 -33.40 0.10
CA SER A 312 19.43 -34.10 -0.53
C SER A 312 19.51 -35.62 -0.39
N THR A 313 20.66 -36.17 0.00
CA THR A 313 20.94 -37.62 -0.02
C THR A 313 21.20 -38.24 1.35
N HIS A 314 21.27 -37.43 2.41
CA HIS A 314 21.42 -37.91 3.79
C HIS A 314 20.22 -37.48 4.65
N ASP A 315 19.54 -38.46 5.25
CA ASP A 315 18.52 -38.21 6.26
C ASP A 315 19.21 -37.61 7.50
N GLY A 316 18.79 -36.40 7.88
CA GLY A 316 19.44 -35.61 8.91
C GLY A 316 19.47 -36.33 10.26
N HIS A 317 20.62 -36.92 10.60
CA HIS A 317 21.14 -37.06 11.95
C HIS A 317 22.64 -37.41 11.90
N ASP A 318 23.43 -36.65 12.66
CA ASP A 318 24.85 -36.81 13.02
C ASP A 318 25.94 -36.76 11.92
N GLY A 319 26.81 -35.75 12.04
CA GLY A 319 28.00 -35.58 11.21
C GLY A 319 29.13 -34.83 11.93
N SER A 320 29.66 -35.43 13.01
CA SER A 320 31.08 -35.29 13.33
C SER A 320 31.81 -36.47 12.68
N ILE A 321 33.09 -36.30 12.29
CA ILE A 321 34.02 -37.22 11.56
C ILE A 321 34.15 -36.79 10.07
N LEU A 322 35.30 -36.40 9.50
CA LEU A 322 36.72 -36.45 9.86
C LEU A 322 37.50 -35.34 9.13
N ALA A 323 38.39 -34.67 9.87
CA ALA A 323 39.71 -34.34 9.36
C ALA A 323 40.60 -35.59 9.51
N ARG A 324 41.28 -36.03 8.44
CA ARG A 324 42.61 -36.66 8.50
C ARG A 324 43.18 -36.87 7.08
N SER A 325 44.43 -36.40 6.95
CA SER A 325 45.44 -36.53 5.88
C SER A 325 45.07 -36.05 4.48
#